data_AF-A0A1I6I810-F1
#
_entry.id   AF-A0A1I6I810-F1
#
_cell.length_a   1.000
_cell.length_b   1.000
_cell.length_c   1.000
_cell.angle_alpha   90.00
_cell.angle_beta   90.00
_cell.angle_gamma   90.00
#
_symmetry.space_group_name_H-M   'P 1'
#
loop_
_entity.id
_entity.type
_entity.pdbx_description
1 polymer ?
#
loop_
_entity_poly.entity_id
_entity_poly.type
_entity_poly.pdbx_seq_one_letter_code
_entity_poly.pdbx_strand_id
1 'polypeptide(L)'
;MPAKTGGSHALAGFSTLVVGSLLSKYLWAVVPSLGEASLLAVGLLRRVTGASLPVTEQFAGSLVVMVGLSFLWGVFFHLGRRA
;
A
#
# COMPACT_ATOMS: atom_id res chain seq x y z
N MET A 1 11.30 7.93 23.94
CA MET A 1 12.57 7.22 24.19
C MET A 1 13.18 6.81 22.85
N PRO A 2 14.26 7.46 22.37
CA PRO A 2 14.75 7.35 21.00
C PRO A 2 15.20 5.93 20.57
N ALA A 3 15.81 5.15 21.48
CA ALA A 3 16.27 3.80 21.16
C ALA A 3 15.14 2.76 21.04
N LYS A 4 14.05 2.89 21.81
CA LYS A 4 12.86 2.03 21.70
C LYS A 4 11.98 2.40 20.50
N THR A 5 12.00 3.66 20.07
CA THR A 5 11.23 4.15 18.90
C THR A 5 11.91 3.82 17.58
N GLY A 6 13.25 3.77 17.51
CA GLY A 6 13.98 3.42 16.28
C GLY A 6 13.79 1.95 15.86
N GLY A 7 13.91 1.03 16.81
CA GLY A 7 13.68 -0.40 16.54
C GLY A 7 12.25 -0.71 16.10
N SER A 8 11.25 -0.09 16.76
CA SER A 8 9.84 -0.25 16.37
C SER A 8 9.52 0.41 15.02
N HIS A 9 10.14 1.53 14.66
CA HIS A 9 10.00 2.12 13.32
C HIS A 9 10.58 1.23 12.22
N ALA A 10 11.78 0.69 12.44
CA ALA A 10 12.45 -0.19 11.48
C ALA A 10 11.67 -1.50 11.29
N LEU A 11 11.19 -2.10 12.38
CA LEU A 11 10.34 -3.30 12.33
C LEU A 11 9.01 -3.01 11.64
N ALA A 12 8.37 -1.88 11.93
CA ALA A 12 7.13 -1.49 11.26
C ALA A 12 7.34 -1.30 9.75
N GLY A 13 8.41 -0.62 9.34
CA GLY A 13 8.76 -0.45 7.93
C GLY A 13 9.05 -1.79 7.24
N PHE A 14 9.81 -2.67 7.89
CA PHE A 14 10.12 -4.01 7.38
C PHE A 14 8.87 -4.89 7.26
N SER A 15 8.04 -4.96 8.31
CA SER A 15 6.78 -5.71 8.29
C SER A 15 5.84 -5.18 7.21
N THR A 16 5.77 -3.86 7.01
CA THR A 16 4.96 -3.25 5.94
C THR A 16 5.46 -3.66 4.56
N LEU A 17 6.78 -3.67 4.34
CA LEU A 17 7.37 -4.13 3.08
C LEU A 17 7.06 -5.61 2.81
N VAL A 18 7.22 -6.48 3.82
CA VAL A 18 6.96 -7.91 3.68
C VAL A 18 5.48 -8.17 3.42
N VAL A 19 4.60 -7.61 4.25
CA VAL A 19 3.15 -7.77 4.14
C VAL A 19 2.64 -7.20 2.81
N GLY A 20 3.12 -6.02 2.40
CA GLY A 20 2.81 -5.41 1.10
C GLY A 20 3.25 -6.28 -0.08
N SER A 21 4.45 -6.85 -0.01
CA SER A 21 4.98 -7.73 -1.05
C SER A 21 4.18 -9.02 -1.17
N LEU A 22 3.80 -9.63 -0.04
CA LEU A 22 2.99 -10.86 -0.02
C LEU A 22 1.57 -10.61 -0.51
N LEU A 23 0.92 -9.53 -0.03
CA LEU A 23 -0.46 -9.18 -0.42
C LEU A 23 -0.58 -8.79 -1.89
N SER A 24 0.47 -8.23 -2.51
CA SER A 24 0.43 -7.87 -3.93
C SER A 24 0.12 -9.08 -4.83
N LYS A 25 0.60 -10.28 -4.49
CA LYS A 25 0.28 -11.52 -5.22
C LYS A 25 -1.18 -11.93 -5.05
N TYR A 26 -1.72 -11.78 -3.84
CA TYR A 26 -3.13 -12.07 -3.57
C TYR A 26 -4.07 -11.10 -4.28
N LEU A 27 -3.64 -9.85 -4.50
CA LEU A 27 -4.43 -8.89 -5.26
C LEU A 27 -4.74 -9.42 -6.66
N TRP A 28 -3.72 -9.89 -7.37
CA TRP A 28 -3.87 -10.44 -8.72
C TRP A 28 -4.67 -11.74 -8.75
N ALA A 29 -4.59 -12.55 -7.70
CA ALA A 29 -5.31 -13.82 -7.62
C ALA A 29 -6.79 -13.66 -7.24
N VAL A 30 -7.12 -12.71 -6.36
CA VAL A 30 -8.46 -12.57 -5.77
C VAL A 30 -9.27 -11.47 -6.45
N VAL A 31 -8.63 -10.36 -6.83
CA VAL A 31 -9.30 -9.17 -7.40
C VAL A 31 -8.48 -8.58 -8.55
N PRO A 32 -8.30 -9.32 -9.67
CA PRO A 32 -7.45 -8.89 -10.79
C PRO A 32 -7.90 -7.55 -11.40
N SER A 33 -9.22 -7.29 -11.45
CA SER A 33 -9.79 -6.03 -11.95
C SER A 33 -9.30 -4.80 -11.16
N LEU A 34 -9.05 -4.95 -9.85
CA LEU A 34 -8.54 -3.87 -9.01
C LEU A 34 -7.04 -3.61 -9.30
N GLY A 35 -6.28 -4.67 -9.59
CA GLY A 35 -4.89 -4.55 -10.04
C GLY A 35 -4.78 -3.84 -11.39
N GLU A 36 -5.63 -4.19 -12.36
CA GLU A 36 -5.71 -3.53 -13.67
C GLU A 36 -6.10 -2.07 -13.55
N ALA A 37 -7.12 -1.76 -12.74
CA ALA A 37 -7.52 -0.38 -12.46
C ALA A 37 -6.36 0.44 -11.86
N SER A 38 -5.58 -0.17 -10.96
CA SER A 38 -4.40 0.47 -10.39
C SER A 38 -3.30 0.71 -11.43
N LEU A 39 -3.07 -0.22 -12.37
CA LEU A 39 -2.12 0.00 -13.47
C LEU A 39 -2.54 1.17 -14.36
N LEU A 40 -3.83 1.24 -14.69
CA LEU A 40 -4.39 2.35 -15.46
C LEU A 40 -4.22 3.69 -14.72
N ALA A 41 -4.50 3.71 -13.41
CA ALA A 41 -4.33 4.90 -12.58
C ALA A 41 -2.87 5.38 -12.55
N VAL A 42 -1.91 4.47 -12.34
CA VAL A 42 -0.47 4.82 -12.36
C VAL A 42 -0.03 5.31 -13.74
N GLY A 43 -0.53 4.68 -14.81
CA GLY A 43 -0.27 5.09 -16.19
C GLY A 43 -0.80 6.50 -16.48
N LEU A 44 -2.01 6.82 -16.02
CA LEU A 44 -2.59 8.16 -16.11
C LEU A 44 -1.79 9.18 -15.30
N LEU A 45 -1.43 8.87 -14.05
CA LEU A 45 -0.59 9.75 -13.22
C LEU A 45 0.73 10.07 -13.92
N ARG A 46 1.41 9.05 -14.45
CA ARG A 46 2.66 9.24 -15.20
C ARG A 46 2.47 10.18 -16.38
N ARG A 47 1.39 10.02 -17.15
CA ARG A 47 1.09 10.88 -18.31
C ARG A 47 0.78 12.33 -17.92
N VAL A 48 -0.01 12.53 -16.87
CA VAL A 48 -0.46 13.87 -16.44
C VAL A 48 0.66 14.63 -15.71
N THR A 49 1.43 13.94 -14.87
CA THR A 49 2.47 14.57 -14.04
C THR A 49 3.83 14.63 -14.72
N GLY A 50 4.08 13.81 -15.74
CA GLY A 50 5.40 13.62 -16.33
C GLY A 50 6.40 12.90 -15.42
N ALA A 51 5.99 12.46 -14.23
CA ALA A 51 6.87 11.79 -13.28
C ALA A 51 7.28 10.40 -13.76
N SER A 52 8.53 10.00 -13.49
CA SER A 52 9.05 8.67 -13.79
C SER A 52 8.50 7.61 -12.82
N LEU A 53 7.20 7.33 -12.91
CA LEU A 53 6.55 6.28 -12.12
C LEU A 53 6.72 4.89 -12.77
N PRO A 54 7.11 3.86 -12.01
CA PRO A 54 7.19 2.50 -12.52
C PRO A 54 5.78 1.94 -12.75
N VAL A 55 5.40 1.71 -14.01
CA VAL A 55 4.10 1.11 -14.38
C VAL A 55 4.26 -0.42 -14.41
N THR A 56 4.42 -1.02 -13.24
CA THR A 56 4.59 -2.46 -13.07
C THR A 56 3.51 -3.03 -12.14
N GLU A 57 3.18 -4.31 -12.31
CA GLU A 57 2.19 -5.00 -11.48
C GLU A 57 2.54 -4.98 -10.00
N GLN A 58 3.84 -5.08 -9.67
CA GLN A 58 4.33 -5.02 -8.30
C GLN A 58 4.12 -3.64 -7.69
N PHE A 59 4.41 -2.57 -8.43
CA PHE A 59 4.22 -1.21 -7.95
C PHE A 59 2.72 -0.88 -7.79
N ALA A 60 1.91 -1.17 -8.81
CA ALA A 60 0.46 -1.01 -8.74
C ALA A 60 -0.16 -1.83 -7.60
N GLY A 61 0.22 -3.09 -7.46
CA GLY A 61 -0.23 -3.95 -6.37
C GLY A 61 0.14 -3.39 -4.99
N SER A 62 1.36 -2.86 -4.84
CA SER A 62 1.80 -2.24 -3.59
C SER A 62 1.00 -0.99 -3.22
N LEU A 63 0.61 -0.16 -4.21
CA LEU A 63 -0.23 1.02 -3.99
C LEU A 63 -1.62 0.62 -3.48
N VAL A 64 -2.24 -0.38 -4.07
CA VAL A 64 -3.56 -0.85 -3.62
C VAL A 64 -3.49 -1.37 -2.19
N VAL A 65 -2.46 -2.15 -1.86
CA VAL A 65 -2.28 -2.66 -0.49
C VAL A 65 -2.05 -1.51 0.49
N MET A 66 -1.22 -0.53 0.15
CA MET A 66 -1.00 0.64 1.01
C MET A 66 -2.30 1.42 1.24
N VAL A 67 -3.05 1.74 0.18
CA VAL A 67 -4.33 2.45 0.29
C VAL A 67 -5.31 1.66 1.16
N GLY A 68 -5.42 0.35 0.95
CA GLY A 68 -6.29 -0.53 1.74
C GLY A 68 -5.92 -0.55 3.23
N LEU A 69 -4.63 -0.71 3.55
CA LEU A 69 -4.15 -0.69 4.93
C LEU A 69 -4.33 0.68 5.59
N SER A 70 -4.07 1.78 4.88
CA SER A 70 -4.31 3.14 5.38
C SER A 70 -5.79 3.39 5.66
N PHE A 71 -6.68 2.90 4.79
CA PHE A 71 -8.13 2.99 5.00
C PHE A 71 -8.56 2.18 6.23
N LEU A 72 -8.13 0.92 6.35
CA LEU A 72 -8.43 0.06 7.49
C LEU A 72 -7.95 0.68 8.80
N TRP A 73 -6.72 1.19 8.83
CA TRP A 73 -6.20 1.92 9.99
C TRP A 73 -7.09 3.12 10.36
N GLY A 74 -7.48 3.92 9.36
CA GLY A 74 -8.41 5.03 9.56
C GLY A 74 -9.73 4.59 10.19
N VAL A 75 -10.34 3.51 9.70
CA VAL A 75 -11.57 2.93 10.25
C VAL A 75 -11.36 2.49 11.70
N PHE A 76 -10.32 1.69 11.98
CA PHE A 76 -10.04 1.21 13.34
C PHE A 76 -9.80 2.35 14.32
N PHE A 77 -9.06 3.38 13.91
CA PHE A 77 -8.85 4.56 14.75
C PHE A 77 -10.14 5.34 15.01
N HIS A 78 -11.05 5.42 14.03
CA HIS A 78 -12.36 6.06 14.21
C HIS A 78 -13.31 5.27 15.11
N LEU A 79 -13.27 3.94 15.02
CA LEU A 79 -14.08 3.07 15.87
C LEU A 79 -13.54 3.01 17.30
N GLY A 80 -12.23 2.79 17.45
CA GLY A 80 -11.58 2.66 18.75
C GLY A 80 -11.59 3.93 19.60
N ARG A 81 -11.71 5.11 18.99
CA ARG A 81 -11.89 6.36 19.77
C ARG A 81 -13.31 6.60 20.26
N ARG A 82 -14.30 5.92 19.66
CA ARG A 82 -15.73 6.05 19.97
C ARG A 82 -16.21 4.94 20.90
N ALA A 83 -15.34 4.02 21.28
CA ALA A 83 -15.53 2.97 22.28
C ALA A 83 -14.87 3.41 23.61
#